data_AF-A0A938X4N4-F1
#
_entry.id   AF-A0A938X4N4-F1
#
_cell.length_a   1.000
_cell.length_b   1.000
_cell.length_c   1.000
_cell.angle_alpha   90.00
_cell.angle_beta   90.00
_cell.angle_gamma   90.00
#
_symmetry.space_group_name_H-M   'P 1'
#
loop_
_entity.id
_entity.type
_entity.pdbx_description
1 polymer ?
#
loop_
_entity_poly.entity_id
_entity_poly.type
_entity_poly.pdbx_seq_one_letter_code
_entity_poly.pdbx_strand_id
1 'polypeptide(L)'
;MTREEYMARLNSEDDWAPGWDAVEEEFARLYPGKEPAHYGTEIHARAMFGGDNYLDGYSLYDSGKGYQHIVTYGMSELYMNEEAFGGEYSRWGYEMTIKLKENRPEDCLWALDMLSNLARYTYTTERFFEAGECVPGNGTSLHMGTDSLITALVTVNDTSAQTLDTVHGRVEFIQFVGITEAELDKIREGSDNLMLLIEKMREDNPELITDMRRTRSYL
;
A
#
# COMPACT_ATOMS: atom_id res chain seq x y z
N MET A 1 -10.46 1.10 23.90
CA MET A 1 -11.66 1.95 23.93
C MET A 1 -12.88 1.07 24.12
N THR A 2 -13.82 1.42 24.98
CA THR A 2 -15.12 0.71 25.09
C THR A 2 -16.09 1.21 24.03
N ARG A 3 -17.19 0.47 23.80
CA ARG A 3 -18.25 0.94 22.88
C ARG A 3 -18.90 2.23 23.37
N GLU A 4 -19.05 2.43 24.68
CA GLU A 4 -19.60 3.68 25.22
C GLU A 4 -18.67 4.87 24.97
N GLU A 5 -17.35 4.68 25.15
CA GLU A 5 -16.35 5.71 24.84
C GLU A 5 -16.34 6.06 23.35
N TYR A 6 -16.47 5.05 22.48
CA TYR A 6 -16.57 5.24 21.03
C TYR A 6 -17.80 6.06 20.66
N MET A 7 -18.98 5.68 21.17
CA MET A 7 -20.22 6.43 20.90
C MET A 7 -20.19 7.84 21.47
N ALA A 8 -19.54 8.04 22.62
CA ALA A 8 -19.37 9.38 23.19
C ALA A 8 -18.56 10.27 22.23
N ARG A 9 -17.42 9.78 21.73
CA ARG A 9 -16.61 10.49 20.73
C ARG A 9 -17.35 10.73 19.43
N LEU A 10 -18.03 9.70 18.91
CA LEU A 10 -18.80 9.80 17.67
C LEU A 10 -19.84 10.92 17.70
N ASN A 11 -20.43 11.19 18.87
CA ASN A 11 -21.41 12.26 19.04
C ASN A 11 -20.79 13.65 19.32
N SER A 12 -19.48 13.74 19.56
CA SER A 12 -18.82 14.99 19.96
C SER A 12 -17.70 15.46 19.02
N GLU A 13 -17.14 14.56 18.21
CA GLU A 13 -15.98 14.80 17.35
C GLU A 13 -16.33 14.47 15.89
N ASP A 14 -16.98 15.42 15.19
CA ASP A 14 -17.50 15.21 13.82
C ASP A 14 -16.41 14.85 12.79
N ASP A 15 -15.16 15.28 13.00
CA ASP A 15 -14.02 15.06 12.09
C ASP A 15 -13.13 13.88 12.52
N TRP A 16 -13.52 13.09 13.54
CA TRP A 16 -12.70 12.00 14.02
C TRP A 16 -12.62 10.86 12.99
N ALA A 17 -11.41 10.47 12.61
CA ALA A 17 -11.14 9.42 11.64
C ALA A 17 -10.18 8.37 12.23
N PRO A 18 -10.66 7.48 13.12
CA PRO A 18 -9.78 6.62 13.90
C PRO A 18 -8.94 5.63 13.07
N GLY A 19 -9.42 5.20 11.91
CA GLY A 19 -8.62 4.36 11.02
C GLY A 19 -7.53 5.15 10.31
N TRP A 20 -7.85 6.38 9.89
CA TRP A 20 -6.87 7.31 9.33
C TRP A 20 -5.79 7.66 10.35
N ASP A 21 -6.19 8.06 11.56
CA ASP A 21 -5.31 8.40 12.67
C ASP A 21 -4.34 7.25 13.00
N ALA A 22 -4.84 6.01 12.99
CA ALA A 22 -4.02 4.82 13.28
C ALA A 22 -2.93 4.60 12.22
N VAL A 23 -3.25 4.81 10.93
CA VAL A 23 -2.26 4.74 9.84
C VAL A 23 -1.26 5.89 9.95
N GLU A 24 -1.72 7.12 10.23
CA GLU A 24 -0.83 8.27 10.42
C GLU A 24 0.11 8.08 11.61
N GLU A 25 -0.37 7.56 12.74
CA GLU A 25 0.45 7.28 13.92
C GLU A 25 1.57 6.28 13.61
N GLU A 26 1.26 5.21 12.88
CA GLU A 26 2.25 4.23 12.46
C GLU A 26 3.31 4.83 11.54
N PHE A 27 2.91 5.65 10.57
CA PHE A 27 3.89 6.28 9.68
C PHE A 27 4.65 7.43 10.35
N ALA A 28 4.08 8.11 11.34
CA ALA A 28 4.80 9.04 12.20
C ALA A 28 5.84 8.34 13.08
N ARG A 29 5.56 7.10 13.54
CA ARG A 29 6.54 6.24 14.22
C ARG A 29 7.71 5.89 13.30
N LEU A 30 7.43 5.58 12.03
CA LEU A 30 8.45 5.27 11.02
C LEU A 30 9.28 6.49 10.62
N TYR A 31 8.65 7.67 10.52
CA TYR A 31 9.26 8.89 10.03
C TYR A 31 9.07 10.07 11.01
N PRO A 32 9.68 10.05 12.21
CA PRO A 32 9.46 11.07 13.23
C PRO A 32 9.80 12.48 12.75
N GLY A 33 8.84 13.39 12.86
CA GLY A 33 9.00 14.81 12.49
C GLY A 33 9.08 15.08 10.98
N LYS A 34 8.71 14.09 10.14
CA LYS A 34 8.60 14.25 8.69
C LYS A 34 7.15 14.49 8.30
N GLU A 35 6.91 15.62 7.68
CA GLU A 35 5.64 15.90 7.00
C GLU A 35 5.61 15.16 5.65
N PRO A 36 4.64 14.28 5.39
CA PRO A 36 4.52 13.62 4.10
C PRO A 36 3.99 14.57 3.02
N ALA A 37 4.28 14.25 1.76
CA ALA A 37 3.49 14.79 0.66
C ALA A 37 2.16 14.01 0.59
N HIS A 38 1.06 14.66 0.94
CA HIS A 38 -0.26 14.06 0.93
C HIS A 38 -1.04 14.41 -0.35
N TYR A 39 -1.66 13.41 -0.96
CA TYR A 39 -2.50 13.54 -2.15
C TYR A 39 -3.87 12.93 -1.88
N GLY A 40 -4.89 13.78 -1.73
CA GLY A 40 -6.27 13.34 -1.59
C GLY A 40 -6.94 13.15 -2.95
N THR A 41 -7.82 12.15 -3.07
CA THR A 41 -8.66 12.00 -4.27
C THR A 41 -9.80 13.01 -4.26
N GLU A 42 -10.16 13.50 -5.45
CA GLU A 42 -11.28 14.43 -5.60
C GLU A 42 -12.58 13.83 -5.06
N ILE A 43 -13.27 14.57 -4.19
CA ILE A 43 -14.47 14.10 -3.47
C ILE A 43 -15.50 13.50 -4.43
N HIS A 44 -15.80 14.17 -5.55
CA HIS A 44 -16.80 13.70 -6.51
C HIS A 44 -16.39 12.43 -7.27
N ALA A 45 -15.10 12.10 -7.30
CA ALA A 45 -14.59 10.90 -7.95
C ALA A 45 -14.50 9.70 -6.99
N ARG A 46 -14.71 9.89 -5.68
CA ARG A 46 -14.66 8.78 -4.72
C ARG A 46 -15.88 7.87 -4.85
N ALA A 47 -15.66 6.57 -4.62
CA ALA A 47 -16.69 5.53 -4.74
C ALA A 47 -17.90 5.78 -3.82
N MET A 48 -17.68 6.34 -2.62
CA MET A 48 -18.75 6.74 -1.69
C MET A 48 -19.71 7.79 -2.29
N PHE A 49 -19.27 8.56 -3.29
CA PHE A 49 -20.08 9.56 -4.00
C PHE A 49 -20.47 9.10 -5.42
N GLY A 50 -20.31 7.81 -5.74
CA GLY A 50 -20.69 7.22 -7.04
C GLY A 50 -19.62 7.30 -8.13
N GLY A 51 -18.39 7.69 -7.78
CA GLY A 51 -17.22 7.59 -8.66
C GLY A 51 -16.56 6.20 -8.63
N ASP A 52 -15.36 6.10 -9.18
CA ASP A 52 -14.59 4.85 -9.31
C ASP A 52 -13.22 4.87 -8.60
N ASN A 53 -12.92 5.93 -7.83
CA ASN A 53 -11.76 5.96 -6.95
C ASN A 53 -12.12 5.38 -5.58
N TYR A 54 -11.45 4.30 -5.21
CA TYR A 54 -11.67 3.59 -3.94
C TYR A 54 -10.66 3.95 -2.85
N LEU A 55 -9.67 4.76 -3.19
CA LEU A 55 -8.70 5.32 -2.26
C LEU A 55 -9.06 6.79 -2.02
N ASP A 56 -9.09 7.17 -0.75
CA ASP A 56 -9.38 8.52 -0.29
C ASP A 56 -8.13 9.41 -0.33
N GLY A 57 -6.95 8.80 -0.21
CA GLY A 57 -5.69 9.49 -0.38
C GLY A 57 -4.46 8.61 -0.33
N TYR A 58 -3.31 9.27 -0.43
CA TYR A 58 -1.97 8.69 -0.42
C TYR A 58 -1.05 9.61 0.37
N SER A 59 -0.13 9.04 1.14
CA SER A 59 0.95 9.80 1.77
C SER A 59 2.29 9.25 1.32
N LEU A 60 3.18 10.15 0.88
CA LEU A 60 4.54 9.82 0.47
C LEU A 60 5.52 10.38 1.49
N TYR A 61 6.29 9.48 2.10
CA TYR A 61 7.29 9.81 3.11
C TYR A 61 8.70 9.67 2.53
N ASP A 62 9.48 10.75 2.63
CA ASP A 62 10.92 10.68 2.40
C ASP A 62 11.59 9.88 3.52
N SER A 63 12.12 8.72 3.18
CA SER A 63 12.82 7.85 4.13
C SER A 63 14.13 8.43 4.66
N GLY A 64 14.69 9.44 4.01
CA GLY A 64 16.05 9.92 4.26
C GLY A 64 17.15 8.93 3.82
N LYS A 65 16.76 7.79 3.22
CA LYS A 65 17.66 6.73 2.74
C LYS A 65 17.71 6.65 1.20
N GLY A 66 17.13 7.63 0.51
CA GLY A 66 17.11 7.69 -0.96
C GLY A 66 15.94 6.95 -1.62
N TYR A 67 14.82 6.80 -0.91
CA TYR A 67 13.56 6.30 -1.46
C TYR A 67 12.35 6.99 -0.82
N GLN A 68 11.23 7.04 -1.54
CA GLN A 68 9.92 7.42 -1.02
C GLN A 68 9.16 6.18 -0.57
N HIS A 69 8.50 6.23 0.59
CA HIS A 69 7.59 5.21 1.06
C HIS A 69 6.15 5.72 0.93
N ILE A 70 5.37 5.10 0.07
CA ILE A 70 3.99 5.44 -0.20
C ILE A 70 3.08 4.53 0.63
N VAL A 71 2.03 5.11 1.22
CA VAL A 71 0.92 4.37 1.86
C VAL A 71 -0.41 4.89 1.34
N THR A 72 -1.35 3.98 1.13
CA THR A 72 -2.73 4.28 0.73
C THR A 72 -3.64 4.51 1.93
N TYR A 73 -4.74 5.22 1.70
CA TYR A 73 -5.87 5.34 2.62
C TYR A 73 -7.12 4.99 1.84
N GLY A 74 -7.83 3.93 2.23
CA GLY A 74 -9.15 3.61 1.70
C GLY A 74 -9.44 2.12 1.55
N MET A 75 -8.44 1.27 1.79
CA MET A 75 -8.62 -0.18 1.84
C MET A 75 -9.13 -0.62 3.22
N SER A 76 -8.81 0.14 4.27
CA SER A 76 -9.32 -0.01 5.63
C SER A 76 -10.54 0.87 5.93
N GLU A 77 -11.19 0.67 7.08
CA GLU A 77 -12.25 1.55 7.60
C GLU A 77 -11.64 2.80 8.26
N LEU A 78 -11.53 3.88 7.49
CA LEU A 78 -10.83 5.11 7.87
C LEU A 78 -11.61 5.98 8.86
N TYR A 79 -12.92 6.09 8.66
CA TYR A 79 -13.78 7.02 9.37
C TYR A 79 -14.64 6.30 10.40
N MET A 80 -15.31 7.06 11.26
CA MET A 80 -16.27 6.50 12.21
C MET A 80 -17.33 5.65 11.50
N ASN A 81 -17.46 4.40 11.92
CA ASN A 81 -18.48 3.46 11.50
C ASN A 81 -18.87 2.58 12.70
N GLU A 82 -20.05 2.83 13.28
CA GLU A 82 -20.53 2.07 14.44
C GLU A 82 -20.63 0.56 14.16
N GLU A 83 -21.01 0.17 12.95
CA GLU A 83 -21.17 -1.24 12.57
C GLU A 83 -19.84 -1.97 12.49
N ALA A 84 -18.75 -1.24 12.20
CA ALA A 84 -17.41 -1.80 12.11
C ALA A 84 -16.71 -1.94 13.49
N PHE A 85 -17.25 -1.31 14.55
CA PHE A 85 -16.61 -1.32 15.87
C PHE A 85 -16.44 -2.75 16.42
N GLY A 86 -15.20 -3.10 16.75
CA GLY A 86 -14.86 -4.43 17.29
C GLY A 86 -14.88 -5.56 16.26
N GLY A 87 -14.85 -5.24 14.97
CA GLY A 87 -14.67 -6.22 13.89
C GLY A 87 -13.33 -6.96 13.97
N GLU A 88 -13.25 -8.14 13.34
CA GLU A 88 -11.99 -8.89 13.23
C GLU A 88 -11.00 -8.18 12.30
N TYR A 89 -11.50 -7.67 11.16
CA TYR A 89 -10.73 -6.92 10.17
C TYR A 89 -11.38 -5.56 9.91
N SER A 90 -10.54 -4.54 9.74
CA SER A 90 -10.99 -3.22 9.33
C SER A 90 -11.22 -3.22 7.81
N ARG A 91 -12.47 -3.42 7.41
CA ARG A 91 -12.90 -3.54 6.01
C ARG A 91 -12.12 -4.63 5.26
N TRP A 92 -11.27 -4.29 4.29
CA TRP A 92 -10.45 -5.28 3.57
C TRP A 92 -9.30 -5.82 4.41
N GLY A 93 -9.02 -5.22 5.57
CA GLY A 93 -8.01 -5.70 6.51
C GLY A 93 -6.57 -5.32 6.13
N TYR A 94 -6.37 -4.45 5.14
CA TYR A 94 -5.04 -3.99 4.75
C TYR A 94 -5.04 -2.56 4.20
N GLU A 95 -3.86 -1.94 4.16
CA GLU A 95 -3.53 -0.83 3.26
C GLU A 95 -2.35 -1.24 2.37
N MET A 96 -2.26 -0.63 1.18
CA MET A 96 -1.17 -0.89 0.24
C MET A 96 0.00 0.05 0.52
N THR A 97 1.21 -0.48 0.38
CA THR A 97 2.44 0.32 0.41
C THR A 97 3.34 0.02 -0.78
N ILE A 98 4.22 0.96 -1.11
CA ILE A 98 5.33 0.72 -2.05
C ILE A 98 6.50 1.63 -1.68
N LYS A 99 7.72 1.09 -1.81
CA LYS A 99 8.97 1.83 -1.61
C LYS A 99 9.63 2.05 -2.96
N LEU A 100 9.76 3.29 -3.40
CA LEU A 100 10.31 3.65 -4.71
C LEU A 100 11.63 4.39 -4.54
N LYS A 101 12.68 3.96 -5.24
CA LYS A 101 14.02 4.58 -5.20
C LYS A 101 14.06 5.92 -5.95
N GLU A 102 13.32 6.89 -5.43
CA GLU A 102 13.29 8.28 -5.87
C GLU A 102 13.42 9.21 -4.65
N ASN A 103 13.95 10.41 -4.90
CA ASN A 103 14.19 11.39 -3.83
C ASN A 103 13.05 12.40 -3.68
N ARG A 104 12.15 12.47 -4.65
CA ARG A 104 11.07 13.45 -4.69
C ARG A 104 9.73 12.76 -4.87
N PRO A 105 8.68 13.22 -4.16
CA PRO A 105 7.35 12.64 -4.29
C PRO A 105 6.78 12.83 -5.71
N GLU A 106 7.16 13.89 -6.42
CA GLU A 106 6.68 14.14 -7.79
C GLU A 106 7.13 13.04 -8.78
N ASP A 107 8.28 12.41 -8.54
CA ASP A 107 8.80 11.33 -9.39
C ASP A 107 8.07 9.99 -9.13
N CYS A 108 7.22 9.94 -8.10
CA CYS A 108 6.47 8.75 -7.69
C CYS A 108 5.00 8.77 -8.12
N LEU A 109 4.50 9.86 -8.71
CA LEU A 109 3.05 10.06 -8.95
C LEU A 109 2.43 8.97 -9.83
N TRP A 110 3.20 8.37 -10.74
CA TRP A 110 2.74 7.24 -11.56
C TRP A 110 2.25 6.04 -10.73
N ALA A 111 2.83 5.84 -9.54
CA ALA A 111 2.49 4.72 -8.68
C ALA A 111 1.14 4.93 -7.98
N LEU A 112 0.67 6.16 -7.83
CA LEU A 112 -0.65 6.45 -7.25
C LEU A 112 -1.75 5.94 -8.19
N ASP A 113 -1.60 6.16 -9.51
CA ASP A 113 -2.52 5.62 -10.51
C ASP A 113 -2.49 4.08 -10.52
N MET A 114 -1.31 3.48 -10.39
CA MET A 114 -1.14 2.03 -10.28
C MET A 114 -1.88 1.48 -9.04
N LEU A 115 -1.66 2.08 -7.87
CA LEU A 115 -2.32 1.68 -6.62
C LEU A 115 -3.83 1.89 -6.68
N SER A 116 -4.31 2.98 -7.29
CA SER A 116 -5.74 3.21 -7.53
C SER A 116 -6.36 2.09 -8.37
N ASN A 117 -5.66 1.63 -9.42
CA ASN A 117 -6.12 0.53 -10.26
C ASN A 117 -6.17 -0.81 -9.49
N LEU A 118 -5.20 -1.05 -8.59
CA LEU A 118 -5.18 -2.24 -7.72
C LEU A 118 -6.32 -2.20 -6.69
N ALA A 119 -6.60 -1.04 -6.10
CA ALA A 119 -7.77 -0.86 -5.24
C ALA A 119 -9.06 -1.17 -6.01
N ARG A 120 -9.24 -0.57 -7.19
CA ARG A 120 -10.40 -0.85 -8.05
C ARG A 120 -10.53 -2.35 -8.36
N TYR A 121 -9.43 -3.04 -8.62
CA TYR A 121 -9.45 -4.50 -8.81
C TYR A 121 -10.04 -5.22 -7.58
N THR A 122 -9.56 -4.91 -6.38
CA THR A 122 -10.10 -5.52 -5.15
C THR A 122 -11.58 -5.24 -4.96
N TYR A 123 -12.01 -3.98 -5.13
CA TYR A 123 -13.41 -3.59 -4.95
C TYR A 123 -14.36 -4.17 -6.00
N THR A 124 -13.88 -4.40 -7.23
CA THR A 124 -14.73 -4.90 -8.32
C THR A 124 -14.74 -6.43 -8.43
N THR A 125 -13.69 -7.09 -7.95
CA THR A 125 -13.56 -8.55 -8.03
C THR A 125 -13.73 -9.26 -6.70
N GLU A 126 -13.80 -8.51 -5.59
CA GLU A 126 -13.81 -9.02 -4.22
C GLU A 126 -12.60 -9.89 -3.88
N ARG A 127 -11.45 -9.60 -4.54
CA ARG A 127 -10.17 -10.27 -4.31
C ARG A 127 -9.17 -9.28 -3.73
N PHE A 128 -8.88 -9.44 -2.44
CA PHE A 128 -7.82 -8.70 -1.77
C PHE A 128 -6.46 -9.34 -2.01
N PHE A 129 -5.40 -8.58 -1.74
CA PHE A 129 -4.03 -9.06 -1.85
C PHE A 129 -3.52 -9.55 -0.50
N GLU A 130 -2.76 -10.64 -0.52
CA GLU A 130 -2.04 -11.17 0.63
C GLU A 130 -0.53 -11.10 0.37
N ALA A 131 0.28 -11.20 1.44
CA ALA A 131 1.71 -11.35 1.28
C ALA A 131 2.05 -12.71 0.63
N GLY A 132 3.03 -12.73 -0.27
CA GLY A 132 3.44 -13.94 -0.98
C GLY A 132 2.71 -14.19 -2.29
N GLU A 133 2.06 -13.17 -2.85
CA GLU A 133 1.40 -13.24 -4.15
C GLU A 133 2.22 -12.54 -5.24
N CYS A 134 1.91 -12.86 -6.49
CA CYS A 134 2.46 -12.21 -7.65
C CYS A 134 1.34 -11.50 -8.41
N VAL A 135 1.60 -10.27 -8.85
CA VAL A 135 0.69 -9.48 -9.67
C VAL A 135 1.34 -9.29 -11.04
N PRO A 136 0.96 -10.12 -12.04
CA PRO A 136 1.54 -10.05 -13.37
C PRO A 136 1.21 -8.71 -14.03
N GLY A 137 2.22 -8.11 -14.67
CA GLY A 137 2.00 -7.02 -15.62
C GLY A 137 1.62 -7.53 -17.00
N ASN A 138 1.63 -6.60 -17.96
CA ASN A 138 1.40 -6.87 -19.38
C ASN A 138 2.71 -7.01 -20.19
N GLY A 139 3.85 -7.18 -19.51
CA GLY A 139 5.18 -7.20 -20.12
C GLY A 139 5.74 -5.82 -20.48
N THR A 140 5.05 -4.73 -20.15
CA THR A 140 5.58 -3.35 -20.30
C THR A 140 5.96 -2.78 -18.93
N SER A 141 6.75 -1.69 -18.92
CA SER A 141 7.20 -1.08 -17.67
C SER A 141 6.02 -0.66 -16.80
N LEU A 142 6.13 -0.88 -15.48
CA LEU A 142 5.15 -0.37 -14.51
C LEU A 142 5.04 1.17 -14.55
N HIS A 143 6.14 1.87 -14.83
CA HIS A 143 6.13 3.30 -15.06
C HIS A 143 6.01 3.56 -16.57
N MET A 144 4.77 3.70 -17.02
CA MET A 144 4.44 3.93 -18.43
C MET A 144 5.28 5.07 -19.04
N GLY A 145 5.90 4.81 -20.18
CA GLY A 145 6.77 5.77 -20.87
C GLY A 145 8.22 5.78 -20.41
N THR A 146 8.58 5.00 -19.38
CA THR A 146 9.96 4.77 -18.96
C THR A 146 10.47 3.43 -19.49
N ASP A 147 11.71 3.39 -19.99
CA ASP A 147 12.38 2.13 -20.32
C ASP A 147 12.92 1.51 -19.03
N SER A 148 12.36 0.36 -18.64
CA SER A 148 12.70 -0.34 -17.41
C SER A 148 12.41 -1.82 -17.57
N LEU A 149 13.27 -2.65 -16.95
CA LEU A 149 13.03 -4.09 -16.86
C LEU A 149 11.97 -4.45 -15.83
N ILE A 150 11.48 -3.50 -15.03
CA ILE A 150 10.47 -3.73 -13.99
C ILE A 150 9.08 -3.67 -14.62
N THR A 151 8.43 -4.82 -14.74
CA THR A 151 7.18 -5.00 -15.49
C THR A 151 6.05 -5.61 -14.66
N ALA A 152 6.36 -6.23 -13.53
CA ALA A 152 5.38 -6.93 -12.68
C ALA A 152 5.67 -6.67 -11.20
N LEU A 153 4.77 -7.13 -10.32
CA LEU A 153 4.90 -6.95 -8.88
C LEU A 153 4.84 -8.31 -8.14
N VAL A 154 5.44 -8.35 -6.97
CA VAL A 154 5.13 -9.32 -5.92
C VAL A 154 4.71 -8.57 -4.65
N THR A 155 3.97 -9.24 -3.77
CA THR A 155 3.49 -8.68 -2.51
C THR A 155 4.21 -9.30 -1.33
N VAL A 156 4.51 -8.49 -0.34
CA VAL A 156 5.08 -8.91 0.95
C VAL A 156 4.42 -8.11 2.07
N ASN A 157 4.50 -8.59 3.32
CA ASN A 157 4.26 -7.72 4.46
C ASN A 157 5.28 -6.58 4.43
N ASP A 158 4.82 -5.34 4.66
CA ASP A 158 5.70 -4.18 4.65
C ASP A 158 6.90 -4.41 5.59
N THR A 159 8.09 -4.15 5.05
CA THR A 159 9.34 -4.43 5.77
C THR A 159 9.62 -3.45 6.91
N SER A 160 8.81 -2.39 7.05
CA SER A 160 8.96 -1.33 8.04
C SER A 160 7.70 -1.14 8.89
N ALA A 161 6.52 -1.11 8.26
CA ALA A 161 5.25 -0.86 8.94
C ALA A 161 4.74 -2.11 9.68
N GLN A 162 4.09 -1.89 10.82
CA GLN A 162 3.53 -2.92 11.69
C GLN A 162 2.04 -3.10 11.43
N THR A 163 1.55 -4.34 11.57
CA THR A 163 0.11 -4.60 11.64
C THR A 163 -0.53 -3.80 12.79
N LEU A 164 -1.68 -3.20 12.53
CA LEU A 164 -2.42 -2.41 13.49
C LEU A 164 -3.65 -3.15 14.00
N ASP A 165 -3.92 -3.03 15.29
CA ASP A 165 -5.18 -3.39 15.93
C ASP A 165 -5.99 -2.11 16.15
N THR A 166 -6.87 -1.79 15.21
CA THR A 166 -7.70 -0.57 15.27
C THR A 166 -9.02 -0.84 15.99
N VAL A 167 -9.78 0.22 16.28
CA VAL A 167 -11.16 0.09 16.81
C VAL A 167 -12.11 -0.60 15.84
N HIS A 168 -11.79 -0.63 14.54
CA HIS A 168 -12.58 -1.30 13.50
C HIS A 168 -12.02 -2.68 13.11
N GLY A 169 -10.97 -3.15 13.77
CA GLY A 169 -10.32 -4.44 13.51
C GLY A 169 -8.91 -4.32 12.95
N ARG A 170 -8.35 -5.46 12.55
CA ARG A 170 -6.96 -5.60 12.11
C ARG A 170 -6.71 -4.93 10.76
N VAL A 171 -5.56 -4.26 10.62
CA VAL A 171 -5.04 -3.68 9.36
C VAL A 171 -3.60 -4.12 9.16
N GLU A 172 -3.32 -4.86 8.09
CA GLU A 172 -1.97 -5.18 7.62
C GLU A 172 -1.47 -4.16 6.59
N PHE A 173 -0.16 -4.06 6.40
CA PHE A 173 0.43 -3.27 5.33
C PHE A 173 1.06 -4.19 4.29
N ILE A 174 0.52 -4.17 3.07
CA ILE A 174 0.96 -5.03 1.97
C ILE A 174 1.83 -4.21 1.03
N GLN A 175 3.14 -4.48 1.07
CA GLN A 175 4.15 -3.82 0.24
C GLN A 175 4.23 -4.49 -1.13
N PHE A 176 3.99 -3.69 -2.17
CA PHE A 176 4.22 -4.07 -3.54
C PHE A 176 5.70 -3.85 -3.92
N VAL A 177 6.29 -4.83 -4.58
CA VAL A 177 7.70 -4.85 -4.95
C VAL A 177 7.83 -5.15 -6.44
N GLY A 178 8.47 -4.25 -7.18
CA GLY A 178 8.70 -4.39 -8.61
C GLY A 178 9.69 -5.49 -8.95
N ILE A 179 9.29 -6.38 -9.85
CA ILE A 179 10.08 -7.50 -10.37
C ILE A 179 10.20 -7.43 -11.90
N THR A 180 11.18 -8.15 -12.46
CA THR A 180 11.35 -8.24 -13.91
C THR A 180 10.43 -9.27 -14.54
N GLU A 181 10.20 -9.18 -15.85
CA GLU A 181 9.47 -10.21 -16.59
C GLU A 181 10.13 -11.59 -16.48
N ALA A 182 11.47 -11.63 -16.49
CA ALA A 182 12.21 -12.89 -16.32
C ALA A 182 11.98 -13.52 -14.93
N GLU A 183 11.91 -12.70 -13.88
CA GLU A 183 11.58 -13.16 -12.53
C GLU A 183 10.13 -13.67 -12.45
N LEU A 184 9.20 -12.97 -13.10
CA LEU A 184 7.80 -13.41 -13.23
C LEU A 184 7.71 -14.77 -13.94
N ASP A 185 8.46 -14.97 -15.02
CA ASP A 185 8.49 -16.25 -15.73
C ASP A 185 9.05 -17.37 -14.84
N LYS A 186 10.05 -17.09 -14.00
CA LYS A 186 10.53 -18.04 -12.99
C LYS A 186 9.46 -18.36 -11.95
N ILE A 187 8.70 -17.39 -11.48
CA ILE A 187 7.57 -17.64 -10.56
C ILE A 187 6.52 -18.54 -11.23
N ARG A 188 6.24 -18.35 -12.52
CA ARG A 188 5.30 -19.20 -13.30
C ARG A 188 5.81 -20.63 -13.49
N GLU A 189 7.12 -20.85 -13.52
CA GLU A 189 7.73 -22.20 -13.56
C GLU A 189 7.52 -22.98 -12.25
N GLY A 190 7.38 -22.30 -11.10
CA GLY A 190 7.14 -22.95 -9.80
C GLY A 190 6.93 -21.96 -8.66
N SER A 191 5.95 -22.23 -7.80
CA SER A 191 5.54 -21.34 -6.69
C SER A 191 6.65 -21.05 -5.68
N ASP A 192 7.56 -22.00 -5.46
CA ASP A 192 8.69 -21.85 -4.51
C ASP A 192 9.67 -20.75 -4.96
N ASN A 193 9.67 -20.40 -6.25
CA ASN A 193 10.54 -19.36 -6.79
C ASN A 193 10.17 -17.97 -6.28
N LEU A 194 8.92 -17.73 -5.88
CA LEU A 194 8.53 -16.44 -5.29
C LEU A 194 9.26 -16.20 -3.97
N MET A 195 9.27 -17.20 -3.08
CA MET A 195 9.96 -17.11 -1.80
C MET A 195 11.46 -17.00 -1.99
N LEU A 196 12.04 -17.82 -2.89
CA LEU A 196 13.45 -17.74 -3.23
C LEU A 196 13.85 -16.38 -3.81
N LEU A 197 12.99 -15.78 -4.65
CA LEU A 197 13.20 -14.43 -5.18
C LEU A 197 13.27 -13.41 -4.06
N ILE A 198 12.28 -13.42 -3.16
CA ILE A 198 12.23 -12.47 -2.03
C ILE A 198 13.46 -12.62 -1.12
N GLU A 199 13.86 -13.87 -0.82
CA GLU A 199 15.06 -14.14 -0.01
C GLU A 199 16.32 -13.55 -0.67
N LYS A 200 16.52 -13.81 -1.97
CA LYS A 200 17.67 -13.28 -2.72
C LYS A 200 17.67 -11.76 -2.83
N MET A 201 16.49 -11.15 -3.03
CA MET A 201 16.36 -9.69 -3.06
C MET A 201 16.76 -9.08 -1.71
N ARG A 202 16.39 -9.71 -0.59
CA ARG A 202 16.70 -9.20 0.76
C ARG A 202 18.18 -9.20 1.10
N GLU A 203 19.02 -9.97 0.39
CA GLU A 203 20.47 -10.04 0.64
C GLU A 203 21.15 -8.68 0.48
N ASP A 204 20.74 -7.87 -0.50
CA ASP A 204 21.28 -6.52 -0.75
C ASP A 204 20.23 -5.42 -0.84
N ASN A 205 18.93 -5.77 -0.77
CA ASN A 205 17.80 -4.86 -0.69
C ASN A 205 16.83 -5.29 0.44
N PRO A 206 17.24 -5.15 1.72
CA PRO A 206 16.48 -5.68 2.87
C PRO A 206 15.09 -5.04 3.05
N GLU A 207 14.91 -3.79 2.60
CA GLU A 207 13.63 -3.07 2.63
C GLU A 207 12.80 -3.28 1.36
N LEU A 208 13.29 -4.11 0.41
CA LEU A 208 12.62 -4.47 -0.84
C LEU A 208 12.16 -3.25 -1.64
N ILE A 209 13.05 -2.25 -1.74
CA ILE A 209 12.83 -1.00 -2.47
C ILE A 209 12.79 -1.32 -3.97
N THR A 210 11.77 -0.82 -4.66
CA THR A 210 11.65 -0.92 -6.11
C THR A 210 12.53 0.15 -6.77
N ASP A 211 13.51 -0.30 -7.55
CA ASP A 211 14.37 0.56 -8.38
C ASP A 211 14.01 0.35 -9.85
N MET A 212 13.31 1.32 -10.45
CA MET A 212 12.95 1.27 -11.87
C MET A 212 14.18 1.28 -12.79
N ARG A 213 15.37 1.63 -12.28
CA ARG A 213 16.64 1.60 -13.03
C ARG A 213 17.38 0.27 -12.86
N ARG A 214 16.83 -0.72 -12.15
CA ARG A 214 17.45 -2.05 -11.96
C ARG A 214 17.56 -2.78 -13.31
N THR A 215 18.78 -3.17 -13.66
CA THR A 215 19.11 -3.84 -14.93
C THR A 215 19.41 -5.33 -14.80
N ARG A 216 19.13 -5.94 -13.64
CA ARG A 216 19.40 -7.36 -13.37
C ARG A 216 18.19 -8.04 -12.72
N SER A 217 18.09 -9.34 -12.94
CA SER A 217 17.19 -10.24 -12.21
C SER A 217 17.93 -10.95 -11.07
N TYR A 218 17.22 -11.35 -10.01
CA TYR A 218 17.74 -12.19 -8.94
C TYR A 218 17.55 -13.70 -9.21
N LEU A 219 16.66 -14.05 -10.15
CA LEU A 219 16.42 -15.40 -10.67
C LEU A 219 16.65 -15.49 -12.19
#